data_AF-A0A1V4CE84-F1
#
_entry.id   AF-A0A1V4CE84-F1
#
_cell.length_a   1.000
_cell.length_b   1.000
_cell.length_c   1.000
_cell.angle_alpha   90.00
_cell.angle_beta   90.00
_cell.angle_gamma   90.00
#
_symmetry.space_group_name_H-M   'P 1'
#
loop_
_entity.id
_entity.type
_entity.pdbx_description
1 polymer ?
#
loop_
_entity_poly.entity_id
_entity_poly.type
_entity_poly.pdbx_seq_one_letter_code
_entity_poly.pdbx_strand_id
1 'polypeptide(L)'
;MPRPILATVHPEALEHNLNQARVRAPDARVWAVVKANAYGHGIERVFPALRSADGFAMIDLAEAERLRALDWRGPLLLLEGVFEPRDLELCSRLNIWHAVHCTEQIDWLAAHKTHAPHRVFLKLNSGMNRLGFRPEAFRAAWARLNALPQVEEISLMTHFSDADGPRGIAHQVAAFEAATADLPGERSLCNSAAILRHAQSPLRGVGVSTLAADWVREGIALYGGAPDHPENTAAGWGLQPTMSLTTKVIGVQSLQPGDTVGYGSAFTAEQPMRVGVIACGYADGYPRHAPTGTPVLVSGVRTRTVGRVSMDMIAVDLEPLDAAGVPAGIGSEVVLWGVSPSTGAELPVDEVARSAGTISYELLCAVAPRVPFADPA
;
A
#
# COMPACT_ATOMS: atom_id res chain seq x y z
N MET A 1 -31.17 -0.53 9.72
CA MET A 1 -30.04 -0.13 8.86
C MET A 1 -28.77 -0.70 9.46
N PRO A 2 -27.84 -1.26 8.65
CA PRO A 2 -26.49 -1.50 9.15
C PRO A 2 -25.86 -0.17 9.62
N ARG A 3 -24.78 -0.25 10.41
CA ARG A 3 -23.99 0.92 10.82
C ARG A 3 -23.63 1.76 9.58
N PRO A 4 -23.67 3.11 9.63
CA PRO A 4 -23.54 3.95 8.44
C PRO A 4 -22.11 4.08 7.90
N ILE A 5 -21.15 3.33 8.46
CA ILE A 5 -19.76 3.31 8.00
C ILE A 5 -19.63 2.51 6.70
N LEU A 6 -18.92 3.06 5.73
CA LEU A 6 -18.70 2.47 4.41
C LEU A 6 -17.29 2.76 3.93
N ALA A 7 -16.66 1.76 3.32
CA ALA A 7 -15.50 1.94 2.47
C ALA A 7 -15.93 1.94 1.00
N THR A 8 -15.40 2.85 0.20
CA THR A 8 -15.65 2.91 -1.25
C THR A 8 -14.31 2.87 -1.97
N VAL A 9 -14.16 1.99 -2.96
CA VAL A 9 -12.97 1.93 -3.81
C VAL A 9 -13.27 2.66 -5.12
N HIS A 10 -12.31 3.43 -5.63
CA HIS A 10 -12.44 4.26 -6.84
C HIS A 10 -11.61 3.65 -7.98
N PRO A 11 -12.23 2.89 -8.91
CA PRO A 11 -11.53 2.22 -10.01
C PRO A 11 -10.76 3.17 -10.94
N GLU A 12 -11.36 4.30 -11.30
CA GLU A 12 -10.74 5.30 -12.18
C GLU A 12 -9.45 5.87 -11.58
N ALA A 13 -9.43 6.09 -10.26
CA ALA A 13 -8.24 6.55 -9.55
C ALA A 13 -7.13 5.47 -9.54
N LEU A 14 -7.48 4.19 -9.42
CA LEU A 14 -6.53 3.07 -9.53
C LEU A 14 -5.91 2.99 -10.93
N GLU A 15 -6.72 3.10 -11.98
CA GLU A 15 -6.26 3.14 -13.38
C GLU A 15 -5.33 4.33 -13.64
N HIS A 16 -5.73 5.51 -13.14
CA HIS A 16 -4.93 6.73 -13.22
C HIS A 16 -3.58 6.55 -12.54
N ASN A 17 -3.55 6.04 -11.31
CA ASN A 17 -2.32 5.84 -10.54
C ASN A 17 -1.41 4.77 -11.18
N LEU A 18 -1.98 3.70 -11.75
CA LEU A 18 -1.20 2.72 -12.53
C LEU A 18 -0.52 3.39 -13.73
N ASN A 19 -1.23 4.29 -14.42
CA ASN A 19 -0.67 5.04 -15.54
C ASN A 19 0.39 6.05 -15.08
N GLN A 20 0.30 6.62 -13.87
CA GLN A 20 1.38 7.44 -13.33
C GLN A 20 2.68 6.65 -13.20
N ALA A 21 2.65 5.40 -12.75
CA ALA A 21 3.85 4.56 -12.68
C ALA A 21 4.48 4.33 -14.07
N ARG A 22 3.64 4.10 -15.10
CA ARG A 22 4.10 3.97 -16.50
C ARG A 22 4.72 5.24 -17.03
N VAL A 23 4.13 6.40 -16.76
CA VAL A 23 4.70 7.69 -17.19
C VAL A 23 6.06 7.93 -16.53
N ARG A 24 6.24 7.53 -15.26
CA ARG A 24 7.50 7.68 -14.53
C ARG A 24 8.57 6.67 -14.94
N ALA A 25 8.16 5.50 -15.43
CA ALA A 25 9.03 4.40 -15.84
C ALA A 25 8.57 3.83 -17.20
N PRO A 26 8.68 4.60 -18.30
CA PRO A 26 8.05 4.28 -19.59
C PRO A 26 8.58 3.01 -20.25
N ASP A 27 9.83 2.65 -19.98
CA ASP A 27 10.48 1.47 -20.56
C ASP A 27 10.37 0.23 -19.67
N ALA A 28 9.82 0.36 -18.45
CA ALA A 28 9.68 -0.73 -17.50
C ALA A 28 8.26 -1.28 -17.47
N ARG A 29 8.14 -2.59 -17.29
CA ARG A 29 6.86 -3.23 -16.98
C ARG A 29 6.49 -2.99 -15.52
N VAL A 30 5.19 -2.92 -15.23
CA VAL A 30 4.68 -2.61 -13.90
C VAL A 30 4.07 -3.84 -13.23
N TRP A 31 4.64 -4.23 -12.11
CA TRP A 31 3.97 -5.11 -11.14
C TRP A 31 2.99 -4.29 -10.30
N ALA A 32 1.70 -4.55 -10.43
CA ALA A 32 0.70 -4.08 -9.48
C ALA A 32 0.79 -4.92 -8.20
N VAL A 33 1.28 -4.31 -7.11
CA VAL A 33 1.51 -5.03 -5.84
C VAL A 33 0.21 -5.06 -5.03
N VAL A 34 -0.42 -6.24 -4.93
CA VAL A 34 -1.76 -6.44 -4.34
C VAL A 34 -1.76 -7.23 -3.04
N LYS A 35 -0.61 -7.35 -2.37
CA LYS A 35 -0.51 -8.01 -1.05
C LYS A 35 -1.41 -7.35 0.00
N ALA A 36 -1.70 -8.10 1.07
CA ALA A 36 -2.57 -7.66 2.16
C ALA A 36 -3.97 -7.28 1.62
N ASN A 37 -4.52 -8.14 0.77
CA ASN A 37 -5.81 -7.95 0.13
C ASN A 37 -5.91 -6.62 -0.64
N ALA A 38 -4.92 -6.34 -1.48
CA ALA A 38 -4.75 -5.07 -2.20
C ALA A 38 -4.71 -3.86 -1.25
N TYR A 39 -3.85 -3.92 -0.22
CA TYR A 39 -3.69 -2.85 0.76
C TYR A 39 -5.03 -2.47 1.42
N GLY A 40 -5.86 -3.47 1.71
CA GLY A 40 -7.21 -3.30 2.29
C GLY A 40 -8.34 -2.99 1.29
N HIS A 41 -8.07 -2.75 0.01
CA HIS A 41 -9.09 -2.40 -0.99
C HIS A 41 -9.91 -3.63 -1.45
N GLY A 42 -9.33 -4.82 -1.34
CA GLY A 42 -9.90 -6.07 -1.84
C GLY A 42 -9.49 -6.39 -3.26
N ILE A 43 -8.86 -7.56 -3.46
CA ILE A 43 -8.33 -7.98 -4.77
C ILE A 43 -9.42 -7.98 -5.85
N GLU A 44 -10.60 -8.52 -5.56
CA GLU A 44 -11.71 -8.59 -6.53
C GLU A 44 -12.21 -7.20 -6.94
N ARG A 45 -12.14 -6.22 -6.03
CA ARG A 45 -12.61 -4.84 -6.29
C ARG A 45 -11.62 -4.05 -7.13
N VAL A 46 -10.32 -4.24 -6.90
CA VAL A 46 -9.27 -3.52 -7.64
C VAL A 46 -8.93 -4.18 -8.97
N PHE A 47 -9.20 -5.47 -9.12
CA PHE A 47 -8.77 -6.24 -10.29
C PHE A 47 -9.27 -5.67 -11.63
N PRO A 48 -10.54 -5.25 -11.81
CA PRO A 48 -10.98 -4.67 -13.07
C PRO A 48 -10.14 -3.46 -13.51
N ALA A 49 -9.86 -2.53 -12.58
CA ALA A 49 -9.05 -1.34 -12.81
C ALA A 49 -7.58 -1.69 -13.09
N LEU A 50 -7.05 -2.69 -12.39
CA LEU A 50 -5.63 -3.05 -12.47
C LEU A 50 -5.34 -4.11 -13.54
N ARG A 51 -6.35 -4.58 -14.27
CA ARG A 51 -6.20 -5.63 -15.30
C ARG A 51 -5.24 -5.23 -16.42
N SER A 52 -5.03 -3.92 -16.64
CA SER A 52 -4.08 -3.47 -17.64
C SER A 52 -2.62 -3.63 -17.21
N ALA A 53 -2.31 -3.87 -15.92
CA ALA A 53 -0.94 -4.02 -15.43
C ALA A 53 -0.19 -5.15 -16.14
N ASP A 54 1.15 -5.08 -16.19
CA ASP A 54 1.97 -6.10 -16.86
C ASP A 54 2.08 -7.40 -16.05
N GLY A 55 1.82 -7.31 -14.75
CA GLY A 55 1.83 -8.43 -13.81
C GLY A 55 1.26 -8.03 -12.45
N PHE A 56 0.87 -9.01 -11.64
CA PHE A 56 0.53 -8.78 -10.23
C PHE A 56 1.58 -9.38 -9.31
N ALA A 57 1.88 -8.69 -8.21
CA ALA A 57 2.81 -9.16 -7.19
C ALA A 57 2.14 -9.26 -5.82
N MET A 58 2.40 -10.33 -5.09
CA MET A 58 1.79 -10.67 -3.81
C MET A 58 2.81 -11.35 -2.88
N ILE A 59 2.38 -11.69 -1.68
CA ILE A 59 3.17 -12.49 -0.72
C ILE A 59 2.50 -13.82 -0.36
N ASP A 60 1.21 -13.96 -0.64
CA ASP A 60 0.42 -15.14 -0.29
C ASP A 60 -0.05 -15.87 -1.55
N LEU A 61 0.09 -17.19 -1.54
CA LEU A 61 -0.38 -18.08 -2.60
C LEU A 61 -1.92 -18.06 -2.74
N ALA A 62 -2.66 -17.83 -1.66
CA ALA A 62 -4.11 -17.68 -1.71
C ALA A 62 -4.52 -16.43 -2.51
N GLU A 63 -3.73 -15.35 -2.45
CA GLU A 63 -3.96 -14.15 -3.27
C GLU A 63 -3.71 -14.44 -4.76
N ALA A 64 -2.71 -15.27 -5.08
CA ALA A 64 -2.45 -15.72 -6.44
C ALA A 64 -3.60 -16.61 -6.98
N GLU A 65 -4.14 -17.52 -6.18
CA GLU A 65 -5.31 -18.34 -6.54
C GLU A 65 -6.54 -17.47 -6.82
N ARG A 66 -6.79 -16.44 -6.01
CA ARG A 66 -7.89 -15.48 -6.23
C ARG A 66 -7.75 -14.76 -7.56
N LEU A 67 -6.55 -14.29 -7.93
CA LEU A 67 -6.33 -13.67 -9.24
C LEU A 67 -6.55 -14.66 -10.40
N ARG A 68 -6.12 -15.92 -10.26
CA ARG A 68 -6.38 -16.96 -11.25
C ARG A 68 -7.88 -17.26 -11.40
N ALA A 69 -8.64 -17.21 -10.30
CA ALA A 69 -10.10 -17.35 -10.30
C ALA A 69 -10.82 -16.15 -10.94
N LEU A 70 -10.19 -14.97 -10.96
CA LEU A 70 -10.63 -13.78 -11.69
C LEU A 70 -10.20 -13.79 -13.17
N ASP A 71 -9.75 -14.93 -13.68
CA ASP A 71 -9.24 -15.14 -15.04
C ASP A 71 -7.98 -14.33 -15.39
N TRP A 72 -7.17 -13.93 -14.41
CA TRP A 72 -5.84 -13.39 -14.70
C TRP A 72 -4.94 -14.46 -15.33
N ARG A 73 -4.48 -14.22 -16.56
CA ARG A 73 -3.56 -15.12 -17.29
C ARG A 73 -2.13 -14.57 -17.40
N GLY A 74 -1.90 -13.32 -16.99
CA GLY A 74 -0.57 -12.73 -16.99
C GLY A 74 0.33 -13.24 -15.84
N PRO A 75 1.55 -12.71 -15.77
CA PRO A 75 2.52 -13.04 -14.74
C PRO A 75 2.01 -12.77 -13.32
N LEU A 76 2.43 -13.62 -12.39
CA LEU A 76 2.25 -13.47 -10.94
C LEU A 76 3.61 -13.58 -10.27
N LEU A 77 3.91 -12.69 -9.31
CA LEU A 77 5.19 -12.68 -8.59
C LEU A 77 4.99 -12.79 -7.07
N LEU A 78 5.54 -13.84 -6.47
CA LEU A 78 5.63 -14.03 -5.02
C LEU A 78 6.88 -13.31 -4.46
N LEU A 79 6.69 -12.16 -3.81
CA LEU A 79 7.76 -11.23 -3.42
C LEU A 79 8.65 -11.73 -2.28
N GLU A 80 8.13 -12.67 -1.49
CA GLU A 80 8.81 -13.32 -0.36
C GLU A 80 9.32 -14.71 -0.72
N GLY A 81 9.08 -15.17 -1.94
CA GLY A 81 9.42 -16.53 -2.31
C GLY A 81 8.51 -17.55 -1.63
N VAL A 82 8.86 -18.83 -1.79
CA VAL A 82 8.15 -19.94 -1.15
C VAL A 82 8.55 -20.09 0.32
N PHE A 83 7.63 -20.54 1.16
CA PHE A 83 7.87 -20.74 2.61
C PHE A 83 8.20 -22.20 2.95
N GLU A 84 7.76 -23.14 2.12
CA GLU A 84 8.10 -24.55 2.23
C GLU A 84 8.28 -25.22 0.86
N PRO A 85 8.92 -26.41 0.77
CA PRO A 85 9.14 -27.08 -0.52
C PRO A 85 7.85 -27.34 -1.31
N ARG A 86 6.73 -27.59 -0.60
CA ARG A 86 5.45 -27.94 -1.22
C ARG A 86 4.82 -26.78 -1.98
N ASP A 87 5.10 -25.54 -1.58
CA ASP A 87 4.62 -24.34 -2.28
C ASP A 87 5.05 -24.32 -3.76
N LEU A 88 6.19 -24.95 -4.09
CA LEU A 88 6.68 -25.07 -5.46
C LEU A 88 5.70 -25.84 -6.36
N GLU A 89 4.93 -26.79 -5.82
CA GLU A 89 3.85 -27.48 -6.55
C GLU A 89 2.79 -26.48 -7.02
N LEU A 90 2.41 -25.55 -6.16
CA LEU A 90 1.43 -24.51 -6.47
C LEU A 90 1.99 -23.51 -7.46
N CYS A 91 3.27 -23.11 -7.29
CA CYS A 91 3.95 -22.24 -8.25
C CYS A 91 4.01 -22.86 -9.65
N SER A 92 4.34 -24.16 -9.76
CA SER A 92 4.33 -24.87 -11.04
C SER A 92 2.92 -24.92 -11.64
N ARG A 93 1.90 -25.26 -10.84
CA ARG A 93 0.52 -25.41 -11.30
C ARG A 93 -0.10 -24.10 -11.78
N LEU A 94 0.19 -23.00 -11.10
CA LEU A 94 -0.41 -21.68 -11.36
C LEU A 94 0.50 -20.75 -12.16
N ASN A 95 1.67 -21.23 -12.60
CA ASN A 95 2.71 -20.46 -13.28
C ASN A 95 3.02 -19.16 -12.51
N ILE A 96 3.44 -19.30 -11.25
CA ILE A 96 3.82 -18.19 -10.37
C ILE A 96 5.35 -18.07 -10.37
N TRP A 97 5.82 -16.87 -10.70
CA TRP A 97 7.22 -16.47 -10.53
C TRP A 97 7.45 -16.16 -9.06
N HIS A 98 8.64 -16.40 -8.54
CA HIS A 98 8.88 -16.24 -7.11
C HIS A 98 10.28 -15.74 -6.81
N ALA A 99 10.40 -15.01 -5.70
CA ALA A 99 11.69 -14.59 -5.22
C ALA A 99 12.48 -15.78 -4.64
N VAL A 100 13.80 -15.77 -4.83
CA VAL A 100 14.72 -16.66 -4.11
C VAL A 100 15.67 -15.79 -3.31
N HIS A 101 15.69 -15.97 -2.00
CA HIS A 101 16.37 -15.07 -1.07
C HIS A 101 17.22 -15.78 0.00
N CYS A 102 17.23 -17.11 0.03
CA CYS A 102 18.08 -17.91 0.91
C CYS A 102 18.47 -19.25 0.27
N THR A 103 19.45 -19.93 0.88
CA THR A 103 20.00 -21.21 0.37
C THR A 103 18.96 -22.32 0.36
N GLU A 104 18.10 -22.37 1.36
CA GLU A 104 17.07 -23.40 1.52
C GLU A 104 16.12 -23.42 0.32
N GLN A 105 15.71 -22.26 -0.18
CA GLN A 105 14.87 -22.15 -1.38
C GLN A 105 15.56 -22.66 -2.66
N ILE A 106 16.89 -22.53 -2.76
CA ILE A 106 17.67 -23.13 -3.85
C ILE A 106 17.68 -24.65 -3.72
N ASP A 107 17.87 -25.16 -2.50
CA ASP A 107 17.88 -26.61 -2.23
C ASP A 107 16.52 -27.24 -2.52
N TRP A 108 15.43 -26.54 -2.18
CA TRP A 108 14.07 -26.97 -2.49
C TRP A 108 13.83 -27.02 -4.01
N LEU A 109 14.24 -25.99 -4.75
CA LEU A 109 14.19 -25.99 -6.22
C LEU A 109 14.98 -27.16 -6.83
N ALA A 110 16.17 -27.44 -6.30
CA ALA A 110 17.02 -28.52 -6.78
C ALA A 110 16.39 -29.91 -6.56
N ALA A 111 15.62 -30.08 -5.48
CA ALA A 111 14.91 -31.32 -5.16
C ALA A 111 13.52 -31.41 -5.82
N HIS A 112 12.96 -30.28 -6.27
CA HIS A 112 11.61 -30.23 -6.84
C HIS A 112 11.55 -30.92 -8.21
N LYS A 113 10.52 -31.74 -8.38
CA LYS A 113 10.22 -32.39 -9.66
C LYS A 113 9.17 -31.56 -10.38
N THR A 114 9.56 -30.97 -11.50
CA THR A 114 8.66 -30.15 -12.31
C THR A 114 8.72 -30.54 -13.79
N HIS A 115 7.61 -30.37 -14.49
CA HIS A 115 7.53 -30.51 -15.95
C HIS A 115 7.90 -29.21 -16.68
N ALA A 116 7.78 -28.07 -16.00
CA ALA A 116 8.10 -26.75 -16.52
C ALA A 116 9.06 -26.04 -15.56
N PRO A 117 10.19 -25.51 -16.05
CA PRO A 117 11.13 -24.78 -15.21
C PRO A 117 10.50 -23.47 -14.68
N HIS A 118 10.98 -23.02 -13.53
CA HIS A 118 10.52 -21.82 -12.85
C HIS A 118 11.27 -20.58 -13.34
N ARG A 119 10.58 -19.44 -13.32
CA ARG A 119 11.20 -18.12 -13.39
C ARG A 119 11.33 -17.56 -12.00
N VAL A 120 12.54 -17.12 -11.64
CA VAL A 120 12.86 -16.72 -10.27
C VAL A 120 13.47 -15.33 -10.21
N PHE A 121 13.19 -14.62 -9.13
CA PHE A 121 13.77 -13.31 -8.83
C PHE A 121 14.80 -13.48 -7.71
N LEU A 122 16.08 -13.60 -8.06
CA LEU A 122 17.16 -13.69 -7.07
C LEU A 122 17.30 -12.36 -6.33
N LYS A 123 17.03 -12.38 -5.02
CA LYS A 123 16.92 -11.19 -4.19
C LYS A 123 18.23 -10.86 -3.50
N LEU A 124 18.75 -9.67 -3.76
CA LEU A 124 19.90 -9.09 -3.06
C LEU A 124 19.42 -8.36 -1.81
N ASN A 125 20.08 -8.59 -0.69
CA ASN A 125 20.03 -7.68 0.44
C ASN A 125 21.09 -6.58 0.23
N SER A 126 20.66 -5.44 -0.31
CA SER A 126 21.55 -4.29 -0.56
C SER A 126 21.65 -3.28 0.60
N GLY A 127 20.96 -3.52 1.72
CA GLY A 127 21.02 -2.62 2.89
C GLY A 127 19.80 -2.64 3.80
N MET A 128 18.64 -3.08 3.32
CA MET A 128 17.41 -3.13 4.13
C MET A 128 17.47 -4.18 5.25
N ASN A 129 18.30 -5.24 5.09
CA ASN A 129 18.48 -6.30 6.10
C ASN A 129 17.18 -7.02 6.52
N ARG A 130 16.28 -7.25 5.55
CA ARG A 130 15.05 -8.04 5.74
C ARG A 130 15.13 -9.42 5.10
N LEU A 131 15.23 -9.48 3.76
CA LEU A 131 15.39 -10.70 2.98
C LEU A 131 16.41 -10.47 1.87
N GLY A 132 17.06 -11.54 1.41
CA GLY A 132 17.97 -11.54 0.28
C GLY A 132 19.38 -11.97 0.66
N PHE A 133 20.12 -12.44 -0.35
CA PHE A 133 21.53 -12.79 -0.17
C PHE A 133 22.35 -11.54 0.07
N ARG A 134 23.35 -11.65 0.96
CA ARG A 134 24.36 -10.61 1.11
C ARG A 134 25.18 -10.47 -0.18
N PRO A 135 25.77 -9.29 -0.47
CA PRO A 135 26.54 -9.08 -1.69
C PRO A 135 27.61 -10.14 -1.95
N GLU A 136 28.28 -10.63 -0.91
CA GLU A 136 29.36 -11.61 -1.01
C GLU A 136 28.87 -13.00 -1.43
N ALA A 137 27.61 -13.34 -1.13
CA ALA A 137 27.00 -14.63 -1.44
C ALA A 137 26.16 -14.62 -2.73
N PHE A 138 25.83 -13.43 -3.25
CA PHE A 138 24.85 -13.26 -4.32
C PHE A 138 25.25 -13.98 -5.62
N ARG A 139 26.51 -13.83 -6.06
CA ARG A 139 27.01 -14.49 -7.28
C ARG A 139 27.04 -16.02 -7.16
N ALA A 140 27.38 -16.54 -5.99
CA ALA A 140 27.36 -17.98 -5.74
C ALA A 140 25.93 -18.52 -5.79
N ALA A 141 24.95 -17.80 -5.23
CA ALA A 141 23.53 -18.15 -5.33
C ALA A 141 23.03 -18.12 -6.79
N TRP A 142 23.40 -17.10 -7.56
CA TRP A 142 23.10 -17.02 -8.99
C TRP A 142 23.65 -18.22 -9.76
N ALA A 143 24.93 -18.56 -9.57
CA ALA A 143 25.56 -19.68 -10.26
C ALA A 143 24.89 -21.03 -9.92
N ARG A 144 24.48 -21.21 -8.66
CA ARG A 144 23.74 -22.40 -8.24
C ARG A 144 22.38 -22.50 -8.93
N LEU A 145 21.60 -21.41 -8.94
CA LEU A 145 20.30 -21.37 -9.61
C LEU A 145 20.43 -21.62 -11.12
N ASN A 146 21.42 -21.01 -11.77
CA ASN A 146 21.64 -21.13 -13.21
C ASN A 146 22.03 -22.55 -13.65
N ALA A 147 22.55 -23.36 -12.72
CA ALA A 147 22.87 -24.76 -12.96
C ALA A 147 21.67 -25.71 -12.77
N LEU A 148 20.54 -25.23 -12.24
CA LEU A 148 19.36 -26.06 -12.00
C LEU A 148 18.50 -26.17 -13.27
N PRO A 149 18.20 -27.39 -13.76
CA PRO A 149 17.23 -27.56 -14.85
C PRO A 149 15.80 -27.13 -14.45
N GLN A 150 15.53 -26.97 -13.15
CA GLN A 150 14.28 -26.44 -12.63
C GLN A 150 14.14 -24.93 -12.77
N VAL A 151 15.16 -24.21 -13.24
CA VAL A 151 15.16 -22.75 -13.37
C VAL A 151 15.37 -22.37 -14.83
N GLU A 152 14.41 -21.65 -15.42
CA GLU A 152 14.45 -21.18 -16.80
C GLU A 152 15.17 -19.84 -16.90
N GLU A 153 14.83 -18.94 -15.98
CA GLU A 153 15.22 -17.54 -16.04
C GLU A 153 15.46 -17.02 -14.62
N ILE A 154 16.50 -16.21 -14.47
CA ILE A 154 16.85 -15.54 -13.21
C ILE A 154 16.82 -14.04 -13.44
N SER A 155 15.83 -13.37 -12.85
CA SER A 155 15.80 -11.92 -12.72
C SER A 155 16.51 -11.50 -11.43
N LEU A 156 17.10 -10.31 -11.40
CA LEU A 156 17.88 -9.76 -10.30
C LEU A 156 17.06 -8.69 -9.57
N MET A 157 16.83 -8.89 -8.28
CA MET A 157 15.91 -8.06 -7.50
C MET A 157 16.56 -7.45 -6.27
N THR A 158 16.23 -6.21 -5.95
CA THR A 158 16.44 -5.64 -4.61
C THR A 158 15.25 -4.77 -4.19
N HIS A 159 15.24 -4.30 -2.94
CA HIS A 159 14.25 -3.38 -2.41
C HIS A 159 14.92 -2.24 -1.65
N PHE A 160 14.57 -1.00 -2.00
CA PHE A 160 15.11 0.17 -1.33
C PHE A 160 14.45 0.38 0.04
N SER A 161 15.27 0.71 1.05
CA SER A 161 14.83 1.04 2.41
C SER A 161 14.58 2.53 2.62
N ASP A 162 15.31 3.39 1.90
CA ASP A 162 15.36 4.84 2.15
C ASP A 162 15.09 5.65 0.87
N ALA A 163 14.25 5.13 -0.03
CA ALA A 163 13.94 5.82 -1.30
C ALA A 163 13.11 7.10 -1.10
N ASP A 164 12.27 7.09 -0.07
CA ASP A 164 11.48 8.19 0.49
C ASP A 164 12.30 9.08 1.44
N GLY A 165 13.28 8.52 2.15
CA GLY A 165 14.05 9.21 3.17
C GLY A 165 15.26 10.04 2.69
N PRO A 166 15.84 10.86 3.58
CA PRO A 166 16.96 11.75 3.26
C PRO A 166 18.28 11.01 2.99
N ARG A 167 18.44 9.80 3.51
CA ARG A 167 19.62 8.96 3.25
C ARG A 167 19.72 8.58 1.77
N GLY A 168 18.57 8.40 1.11
CA GLY A 168 18.49 8.02 -0.28
C GLY A 168 19.04 6.61 -0.58
N ILE A 169 19.13 6.31 -1.86
CA ILE A 169 19.34 4.95 -2.37
C ILE A 169 20.77 4.65 -2.83
N ALA A 170 21.66 5.64 -2.85
CA ALA A 170 22.96 5.54 -3.52
C ALA A 170 23.80 4.33 -3.05
N HIS A 171 23.81 4.06 -1.74
CA HIS A 171 24.53 2.92 -1.17
C HIS A 171 23.96 1.57 -1.62
N GLN A 172 22.63 1.46 -1.73
CA GLN A 172 21.96 0.24 -2.19
C GLN A 172 22.14 0.02 -3.68
N VAL A 173 22.15 1.10 -4.47
CA VAL A 173 22.46 1.06 -5.91
C VAL A 173 23.88 0.55 -6.12
N ALA A 174 24.87 1.14 -5.43
CA ALA A 174 26.26 0.71 -5.55
C ALA A 174 26.46 -0.78 -5.18
N ALA A 175 25.81 -1.24 -4.10
CA ALA A 175 25.85 -2.66 -3.72
C ALA A 175 25.21 -3.57 -4.79
N PHE A 176 24.11 -3.13 -5.40
CA PHE A 176 23.44 -3.87 -6.47
C PHE A 176 24.28 -3.94 -7.74
N GLU A 177 24.84 -2.83 -8.20
CA GLU A 177 25.71 -2.79 -9.37
C GLU A 177 26.93 -3.71 -9.19
N ALA A 178 27.60 -3.65 -8.04
CA ALA A 178 28.77 -4.50 -7.77
C ALA A 178 28.42 -6.00 -7.74
N ALA A 179 27.32 -6.36 -7.06
CA ALA A 179 26.90 -7.76 -6.95
C ALA A 179 26.40 -8.34 -8.27
N THR A 180 25.87 -7.49 -9.16
CA THR A 180 25.22 -7.91 -10.43
C THR A 180 26.04 -7.62 -11.68
N ALA A 181 27.22 -7.01 -11.56
CA ALA A 181 28.08 -6.71 -12.71
C ALA A 181 28.29 -7.95 -13.59
N ASP A 182 28.06 -7.79 -14.89
CA ASP A 182 28.16 -8.84 -15.92
C ASP A 182 27.22 -10.03 -15.76
N LEU A 183 26.31 -10.04 -14.78
CA LEU A 183 25.26 -11.06 -14.69
C LEU A 183 24.13 -10.72 -15.68
N PRO A 184 23.68 -11.69 -16.49
CA PRO A 184 22.51 -11.52 -17.34
C PRO A 184 21.22 -11.60 -16.50
N GLY A 185 20.10 -11.23 -17.11
CA GLY A 185 18.78 -11.31 -16.52
C GLY A 185 18.12 -9.94 -16.33
N GLU A 186 16.80 -9.95 -16.33
CA GLU A 186 15.97 -8.78 -16.06
C GLU A 186 16.20 -8.25 -14.64
N ARG A 187 15.95 -6.96 -14.41
CA ARG A 187 16.21 -6.28 -13.14
C ARG A 187 14.95 -5.63 -12.58
N SER A 188 14.77 -5.74 -11.26
CA SER A 188 13.68 -5.09 -10.54
C SER A 188 14.14 -4.46 -9.23
N LEU A 189 14.18 -3.14 -9.17
CA LEU A 189 14.72 -2.39 -8.02
C LEU A 189 13.66 -1.48 -7.38
N CYS A 190 12.93 -0.73 -8.21
CA CYS A 190 12.07 0.35 -7.72
C CYS A 190 10.80 -0.17 -7.04
N ASN A 191 10.59 0.25 -5.79
CA ASN A 191 9.30 0.33 -5.12
C ASN A 191 8.65 1.70 -5.38
N SER A 192 7.41 1.94 -4.94
CA SER A 192 6.67 3.21 -5.15
C SER A 192 7.52 4.47 -4.97
N ALA A 193 8.25 4.59 -3.84
CA ALA A 193 9.10 5.74 -3.57
C ALA A 193 10.20 5.93 -4.64
N ALA A 194 10.86 4.86 -5.05
CA ALA A 194 11.88 4.90 -6.08
C ALA A 194 11.31 5.13 -7.47
N ILE A 195 10.10 4.64 -7.78
CA ILE A 195 9.41 4.94 -9.05
C ILE A 195 9.19 6.45 -9.18
N LEU A 196 8.66 7.09 -8.13
CA LEU A 196 8.33 8.52 -8.16
C LEU A 196 9.57 9.42 -8.17
N ARG A 197 10.58 9.07 -7.36
CA ARG A 197 11.71 9.97 -7.07
C ARG A 197 12.97 9.66 -7.89
N HIS A 198 13.19 8.40 -8.25
CA HIS A 198 14.50 7.92 -8.70
C HIS A 198 14.47 7.07 -9.97
N ALA A 199 13.31 6.81 -10.57
CA ALA A 199 13.19 5.89 -11.73
C ALA A 199 14.14 6.24 -12.88
N GLN A 200 14.38 7.54 -13.10
CA GLN A 200 15.25 8.07 -14.15
C GLN A 200 16.72 8.24 -13.72
N SER A 201 17.08 7.90 -12.48
CA SER A 201 18.48 7.92 -12.05
C SER A 201 19.27 6.83 -12.76
N PRO A 202 20.57 7.05 -13.04
CA PRO A 202 21.40 6.08 -13.75
C PRO A 202 21.51 4.74 -13.02
N LEU A 203 21.55 3.65 -13.80
CA LEU A 203 21.90 2.31 -13.34
C LEU A 203 22.93 1.70 -14.28
N ARG A 204 24.04 1.18 -13.75
CA ARG A 204 25.03 0.43 -14.50
C ARG A 204 24.67 -1.05 -14.53
N GLY A 205 24.70 -1.65 -15.71
CA GLY A 205 24.46 -3.07 -15.89
C GLY A 205 24.24 -3.42 -17.36
N VAL A 206 24.23 -4.72 -17.65
CA VAL A 206 24.00 -5.22 -19.01
C VAL A 206 22.54 -4.98 -19.41
N GLY A 207 22.31 -4.17 -20.44
CA GLY A 207 20.97 -3.95 -21.00
C GLY A 207 20.10 -2.94 -20.24
N VAL A 208 20.64 -2.21 -19.27
CA VAL A 208 19.91 -1.20 -18.49
C VAL A 208 20.65 0.14 -18.46
N SER A 209 19.91 1.23 -18.34
CA SER A 209 20.45 2.60 -18.26
C SER A 209 19.90 3.40 -17.08
N THR A 210 18.71 3.07 -16.60
CA THR A 210 18.02 3.76 -15.50
C THR A 210 17.55 2.77 -14.44
N LEU A 211 17.25 3.27 -13.24
CA LEU A 211 16.78 2.45 -12.11
C LEU A 211 15.40 1.82 -12.32
N ALA A 212 14.57 2.38 -13.20
CA ALA A 212 13.33 1.75 -13.65
C ALA A 212 13.59 0.31 -14.15
N ALA A 213 14.69 0.14 -14.88
CA ALA A 213 15.17 -1.12 -15.43
C ALA A 213 14.03 -1.87 -16.17
N ASP A 214 13.91 -3.20 -15.98
CA ASP A 214 12.95 -4.02 -16.71
C ASP A 214 11.57 -4.09 -16.02
N TRP A 215 11.56 -4.01 -14.69
CA TRP A 215 10.36 -4.15 -13.86
C TRP A 215 10.35 -3.21 -12.66
N VAL A 216 9.30 -2.42 -12.54
CA VAL A 216 8.98 -1.64 -11.34
C VAL A 216 7.87 -2.30 -10.52
N ARG A 217 7.85 -2.07 -9.21
CA ARG A 217 6.87 -2.67 -8.29
C ARG A 217 6.07 -1.59 -7.58
N GLU A 218 4.92 -1.28 -8.14
CA GLU A 218 4.06 -0.21 -7.66
C GLU A 218 3.10 -0.72 -6.58
N GLY A 219 3.25 -0.20 -5.37
CA GLY A 219 2.47 -0.53 -4.17
C GLY A 219 1.64 0.66 -3.72
N ILE A 220 2.07 1.39 -2.68
CA ILE A 220 1.22 2.42 -2.05
C ILE A 220 0.77 3.54 -2.99
N ALA A 221 1.61 3.93 -3.96
CA ALA A 221 1.24 5.00 -4.87
C ALA A 221 0.15 4.55 -5.85
N LEU A 222 0.05 3.25 -6.14
CA LEU A 222 -1.11 2.66 -6.82
C LEU A 222 -2.42 3.02 -6.10
N TYR A 223 -2.37 3.01 -4.76
CA TYR A 223 -3.52 3.20 -3.89
C TYR A 223 -3.72 4.67 -3.46
N GLY A 224 -2.94 5.61 -4.02
CA GLY A 224 -3.10 7.03 -3.75
C GLY A 224 -2.44 7.53 -2.47
N GLY A 225 -1.55 6.75 -1.86
CA GLY A 225 -0.72 7.21 -0.74
C GLY A 225 0.66 7.69 -1.22
N ALA A 226 1.12 8.83 -0.71
CA ALA A 226 2.46 9.33 -0.97
C ALA A 226 3.48 8.65 -0.05
N PRO A 227 4.47 7.92 -0.59
CA PRO A 227 5.43 7.20 0.23
C PRO A 227 6.40 8.14 0.98
N ASP A 228 6.55 9.38 0.55
CA ASP A 228 7.44 10.41 1.10
C ASP A 228 6.64 11.61 1.63
N HIS A 229 5.47 11.36 2.24
CA HIS A 229 4.74 12.39 2.97
C HIS A 229 5.46 12.71 4.29
N PRO A 230 5.64 14.00 4.66
CA PRO A 230 5.04 15.20 4.08
C PRO A 230 5.88 15.97 3.06
N GLU A 231 7.06 15.47 2.71
CA GLU A 231 7.95 16.11 1.75
C GLU A 231 7.25 16.32 0.41
N ASN A 232 6.40 15.36 0.01
CA ASN A 232 5.46 15.51 -1.08
C ASN A 232 4.06 15.00 -0.67
N THR A 233 3.04 15.43 -1.42
CA THR A 233 1.66 14.94 -1.26
C THR A 233 1.30 14.00 -2.40
N ALA A 234 0.27 13.18 -2.20
CA ALA A 234 -0.28 12.32 -3.26
C ALA A 234 -0.62 13.16 -4.50
N ALA A 235 -1.35 14.27 -4.30
CA ALA A 235 -1.65 15.24 -5.35
C ALA A 235 -0.40 15.86 -6.00
N GLY A 236 0.66 16.14 -5.22
CA GLY A 236 1.94 16.65 -5.73
C GLY A 236 2.64 15.66 -6.66
N TRP A 237 2.46 14.36 -6.43
CA TRP A 237 2.89 13.30 -7.35
C TRP A 237 1.93 13.02 -8.50
N GLY A 238 0.77 13.71 -8.53
CA GLY A 238 -0.29 13.45 -9.49
C GLY A 238 -1.08 12.17 -9.19
N LEU A 239 -1.02 11.65 -7.96
CA LEU A 239 -1.78 10.49 -7.52
C LEU A 239 -3.17 10.91 -7.03
N GLN A 240 -4.14 10.02 -7.19
CA GLN A 240 -5.52 10.20 -6.75
C GLN A 240 -5.86 9.23 -5.59
N PRO A 241 -6.64 9.66 -4.60
CA PRO A 241 -7.11 8.77 -3.54
C PRO A 241 -8.00 7.65 -4.09
N THR A 242 -7.69 6.40 -3.76
CA THR A 242 -8.41 5.23 -4.31
C THR A 242 -9.40 4.59 -3.35
N MET A 243 -9.42 5.03 -2.08
CA MET A 243 -10.38 4.60 -1.07
C MET A 243 -10.94 5.81 -0.32
N SER A 244 -12.27 5.86 -0.17
CA SER A 244 -12.95 6.72 0.80
C SER A 244 -13.47 5.89 1.96
N LEU A 245 -13.12 6.26 3.20
CA LEU A 245 -13.78 5.75 4.40
C LEU A 245 -14.72 6.82 4.94
N THR A 246 -16.02 6.55 4.85
CA THR A 246 -17.08 7.49 5.22
C THR A 246 -17.99 6.91 6.29
N THR A 247 -18.63 7.77 7.07
CA THR A 247 -19.64 7.41 8.05
C THR A 247 -20.61 8.59 8.24
N LYS A 248 -21.44 8.54 9.27
CA LYS A 248 -22.34 9.63 9.63
C LYS A 248 -22.25 9.98 11.10
N VAL A 249 -22.60 11.22 11.42
CA VAL A 249 -22.92 11.62 12.78
C VAL A 249 -24.19 10.87 13.22
N ILE A 250 -24.12 10.18 14.36
CA ILE A 250 -25.22 9.41 14.96
C ILE A 250 -25.74 10.02 16.26
N GLY A 251 -25.07 11.04 16.78
CA GLY A 251 -25.48 11.80 17.96
C GLY A 251 -24.79 13.14 18.02
N VAL A 252 -25.39 14.11 18.71
CA VAL A 252 -24.79 15.43 18.96
C VAL A 252 -24.89 15.73 20.44
N GLN A 253 -23.80 16.21 21.02
CA GLN A 253 -23.71 16.66 22.41
C GLN A 253 -23.38 18.15 22.45
N SER A 254 -23.98 18.86 23.40
CA SER A 254 -23.61 20.23 23.74
C SER A 254 -22.81 20.21 25.03
N LEU A 255 -21.57 20.70 24.98
CA LEU A 255 -20.65 20.74 26.11
C LEU A 255 -20.58 22.15 26.68
N GLN A 256 -20.43 22.24 28.00
CA GLN A 256 -20.09 23.45 28.73
C GLN A 256 -18.61 23.46 29.11
N PRO A 257 -18.02 24.62 29.45
CA PRO A 257 -16.67 24.67 29.98
C PRO A 257 -16.50 23.72 31.18
N GLY A 258 -15.48 22.87 31.12
CA GLY A 258 -15.19 21.84 32.13
C GLY A 258 -15.76 20.44 31.84
N ASP A 259 -16.69 20.31 30.88
CA ASP A 259 -17.15 18.99 30.43
C ASP A 259 -16.01 18.23 29.74
N THR A 260 -16.01 16.89 29.85
CA THR A 260 -14.94 16.04 29.30
C THR A 260 -15.45 15.03 28.30
N VAL A 261 -14.58 14.61 27.36
CA VAL A 261 -14.93 13.69 26.26
C VAL A 261 -14.00 12.47 26.24
N GLY A 262 -14.62 11.30 26.10
CA GLY A 262 -13.96 10.03 25.84
C GLY A 262 -13.29 9.38 27.05
N TYR A 263 -12.70 8.20 26.83
CA TYR A 263 -12.08 7.41 27.91
C TYR A 263 -10.92 8.14 28.57
N GLY A 264 -10.93 8.17 29.91
CA GLY A 264 -9.90 8.85 30.70
C GLY A 264 -9.95 10.37 30.61
N SER A 265 -11.08 10.94 30.15
CA SER A 265 -11.30 12.39 30.07
C SER A 265 -10.16 13.12 29.35
N ALA A 266 -9.70 12.53 28.24
CA ALA A 266 -8.51 13.00 27.50
C ALA A 266 -8.71 14.35 26.80
N PHE A 267 -9.94 14.85 26.76
CA PHE A 267 -10.28 16.19 26.30
C PHE A 267 -11.23 16.84 27.31
N THR A 268 -11.01 18.14 27.57
CA THR A 268 -11.88 19.00 28.37
C THR A 268 -12.27 20.21 27.53
N ALA A 269 -13.56 20.52 27.46
CA ALA A 269 -14.04 21.69 26.75
C ALA A 269 -13.66 22.96 27.52
N GLU A 270 -12.99 23.90 26.83
CA GLU A 270 -12.63 25.20 27.42
C GLU A 270 -13.74 26.25 27.24
N GLN A 271 -14.63 26.03 26.27
CA GLN A 271 -15.70 26.92 25.87
C GLN A 271 -16.97 26.10 25.57
N PRO A 272 -18.16 26.72 25.54
CA PRO A 272 -19.36 26.03 25.08
C PRO A 272 -19.18 25.56 23.65
N MET A 273 -19.26 24.24 23.43
CA MET A 273 -18.97 23.64 22.12
C MET A 273 -19.96 22.53 21.76
N ARG A 274 -20.12 22.27 20.46
CA ARG A 274 -20.91 21.12 19.97
C ARG A 274 -19.99 20.03 19.46
N VAL A 275 -20.29 18.80 19.86
CA VAL A 275 -19.55 17.61 19.45
C VAL A 275 -20.49 16.62 18.78
N GLY A 276 -20.09 16.13 17.61
CA GLY A 276 -20.75 15.03 16.91
C GLY A 276 -20.16 13.69 17.33
N VAL A 277 -20.99 12.67 17.51
CA VAL A 277 -20.56 11.28 17.71
C VAL A 277 -20.74 10.55 16.39
N ILE A 278 -19.69 9.92 15.87
CA ILE A 278 -19.69 9.23 14.58
C ILE A 278 -19.62 7.72 14.76
N ALA A 279 -20.22 6.95 13.85
CA ALA A 279 -20.21 5.50 13.89
C ALA A 279 -18.93 4.91 13.28
N CYS A 280 -17.79 5.15 13.91
CA CYS A 280 -16.51 4.54 13.58
C CYS A 280 -15.67 4.43 14.85
N GLY A 281 -14.91 3.35 15.00
CA GLY A 281 -13.93 3.22 16.08
C GLY A 281 -12.82 2.22 15.72
N TYR A 282 -12.01 1.84 16.71
CA TYR A 282 -10.85 1.01 16.44
C TYR A 282 -11.16 -0.42 16.00
N ALA A 283 -12.35 -0.94 16.29
CA ALA A 283 -12.76 -2.23 15.75
C ALA A 283 -13.21 -2.16 14.28
N ASP A 284 -13.39 -0.95 13.72
CA ASP A 284 -13.55 -0.70 12.29
C ASP A 284 -12.19 -0.54 11.57
N GLY A 285 -11.09 -0.48 12.31
CA GLY A 285 -9.74 -0.25 11.76
C GLY A 285 -9.17 1.14 12.01
N TYR A 286 -9.93 2.07 12.60
CA TYR A 286 -9.42 3.41 12.89
C TYR A 286 -8.40 3.38 14.05
N PRO A 287 -7.21 3.99 13.94
CA PRO A 287 -6.16 3.84 14.94
C PRO A 287 -6.60 4.37 16.30
N ARG A 288 -6.64 3.47 17.31
CA ARG A 288 -7.02 3.85 18.68
C ARG A 288 -6.13 4.97 19.26
N HIS A 289 -4.88 5.00 18.83
CA HIS A 289 -3.88 5.95 19.31
C HIS A 289 -3.96 7.32 18.60
N ALA A 290 -4.85 7.52 17.61
CA ALA A 290 -5.06 8.82 17.00
C ALA A 290 -5.40 9.87 18.08
N PRO A 291 -4.65 10.98 18.15
CA PRO A 291 -4.85 11.99 19.18
C PRO A 291 -6.08 12.85 18.90
N THR A 292 -6.53 13.60 19.91
CA THR A 292 -7.37 14.78 19.68
C THR A 292 -6.67 15.69 18.66
N GLY A 293 -7.43 16.21 17.68
CA GLY A 293 -6.87 17.04 16.61
C GLY A 293 -6.67 16.32 15.29
N THR A 294 -6.83 14.99 15.22
CA THR A 294 -6.75 14.27 13.96
C THR A 294 -7.83 14.75 12.99
N PRO A 295 -7.49 15.10 11.74
CA PRO A 295 -8.42 15.74 10.84
C PRO A 295 -9.51 14.78 10.36
N VAL A 296 -10.70 15.35 10.16
CA VAL A 296 -11.87 14.72 9.54
C VAL A 296 -12.63 15.77 8.73
N LEU A 297 -13.46 15.35 7.76
CA LEU A 297 -14.44 16.25 7.14
C LEU A 297 -15.83 15.91 7.68
N VAL A 298 -16.62 16.93 7.98
CA VAL A 298 -18.05 16.80 8.27
C VAL A 298 -18.78 17.69 7.28
N SER A 299 -19.73 17.15 6.51
CA SER A 299 -20.44 17.90 5.45
C SER A 299 -19.49 18.70 4.52
N GLY A 300 -18.31 18.15 4.19
CA GLY A 300 -17.27 18.80 3.38
C GLY A 300 -16.44 19.87 4.11
N VAL A 301 -16.78 20.23 5.34
CA VAL A 301 -16.02 21.19 6.16
C VAL A 301 -14.97 20.45 6.97
N ARG A 302 -13.73 20.92 6.90
CA ARG A 302 -12.61 20.37 7.64
C ARG A 302 -12.73 20.69 9.13
N THR A 303 -12.60 19.66 9.96
CA THR A 303 -12.61 19.74 11.42
C THR A 303 -11.67 18.67 12.01
N ARG A 304 -11.85 18.30 13.28
CA ARG A 304 -10.98 17.39 14.02
C ARG A 304 -11.74 16.40 14.89
N THR A 305 -11.07 15.30 15.23
CA THR A 305 -11.48 14.40 16.32
C THR A 305 -11.22 15.02 17.68
N VAL A 306 -12.02 14.61 18.67
CA VAL A 306 -11.98 15.12 20.05
C VAL A 306 -12.05 13.95 21.03
N GLY A 307 -11.09 13.88 21.96
CA GLY A 307 -11.00 12.80 22.93
C GLY A 307 -10.49 11.48 22.31
N ARG A 308 -10.47 10.40 23.11
CA ARG A 308 -9.96 9.10 22.65
C ARG A 308 -10.93 8.39 21.72
N VAL A 309 -10.38 7.78 20.67
CA VAL A 309 -11.07 6.79 19.82
C VAL A 309 -11.56 5.62 20.67
N SER A 310 -12.86 5.32 20.61
CA SER A 310 -13.47 4.17 21.27
C SER A 310 -13.60 2.98 20.32
N MET A 311 -14.12 1.85 20.80
CA MET A 311 -14.25 0.63 19.98
C MET A 311 -15.10 0.87 18.74
N ASP A 312 -16.19 1.63 18.90
CA ASP A 312 -17.23 1.77 17.89
C ASP A 312 -17.62 3.22 17.58
N MET A 313 -17.03 4.19 18.28
CA MET A 313 -17.40 5.60 18.18
C MET A 313 -16.20 6.52 18.33
N ILE A 314 -16.26 7.64 17.62
CA ILE A 314 -15.33 8.76 17.70
C ILE A 314 -16.16 10.03 17.90
N ALA A 315 -15.63 10.98 18.67
CA ALA A 315 -16.21 12.31 18.79
C ALA A 315 -15.48 13.28 17.84
N VAL A 316 -16.23 14.16 17.18
CA VAL A 316 -15.73 15.16 16.23
C VAL A 316 -16.25 16.54 16.59
N ASP A 317 -15.41 17.55 16.38
CA ASP A 317 -15.71 18.95 16.66
C ASP A 317 -16.66 19.52 15.59
N LEU A 318 -17.78 20.12 16.00
CA LEU A 318 -18.75 20.73 15.07
C LEU A 318 -18.64 22.26 15.02
N GLU A 319 -17.80 22.89 15.84
CA GLU A 319 -17.67 24.36 15.85
C GLU A 319 -17.24 24.93 14.49
N PRO A 320 -16.29 24.33 13.74
CA PRO A 320 -15.92 24.86 12.42
C PRO A 320 -17.09 24.91 11.44
N LEU A 321 -18.08 24.04 11.59
CA LEU A 321 -19.29 23.99 10.75
C LEU A 321 -20.26 25.10 11.13
N ASP A 322 -20.46 25.30 12.43
CA ASP A 322 -21.31 26.37 12.96
C ASP A 322 -20.76 27.75 12.56
N ALA A 323 -19.43 27.94 12.67
CA ALA A 323 -18.76 29.15 12.22
C ALA A 323 -18.87 29.38 10.71
N ALA A 324 -18.89 28.30 9.91
CA ALA A 324 -19.08 28.36 8.47
C ALA A 324 -20.56 28.49 8.04
N GLY A 325 -21.52 28.46 8.98
CA GLY A 325 -22.95 28.46 8.67
C GLY A 325 -23.43 27.19 7.96
N VAL A 326 -22.68 26.08 8.07
CA VAL A 326 -23.01 24.80 7.45
C VAL A 326 -23.79 23.95 8.45
N PRO A 327 -25.06 23.59 8.17
CA PRO A 327 -25.85 22.76 9.08
C PRO A 327 -25.20 21.39 9.32
N ALA A 328 -24.91 21.08 10.58
CA ALA A 328 -24.34 19.81 11.01
C ALA A 328 -25.18 19.20 12.13
N GLY A 329 -25.51 17.91 12.01
CA GLY A 329 -26.34 17.21 12.96
C GLY A 329 -26.37 15.71 12.72
N ILE A 330 -27.31 15.00 13.35
CA ILE A 330 -27.50 13.57 13.11
C ILE A 330 -27.76 13.34 11.61
N GLY A 331 -27.02 12.40 11.03
CA GLY A 331 -27.09 12.04 9.62
C GLY A 331 -26.09 12.80 8.72
N SER A 332 -25.43 13.86 9.22
CA SER A 332 -24.37 14.55 8.47
C SER A 332 -23.27 13.58 8.06
N GLU A 333 -22.84 13.67 6.79
CA GLU A 333 -21.75 12.88 6.24
C GLU A 333 -20.44 13.22 6.95
N VAL A 334 -19.65 12.19 7.22
CA VAL A 334 -18.30 12.32 7.75
C VAL A 334 -17.33 11.53 6.87
N VAL A 335 -16.26 12.18 6.43
CA VAL A 335 -15.15 11.55 5.70
C VAL A 335 -13.96 11.45 6.64
N LEU A 336 -13.52 10.21 6.90
CA LEU A 336 -12.35 9.94 7.71
C LEU A 336 -11.07 10.02 6.88
N TRP A 337 -11.13 9.61 5.62
CA TRP A 337 -10.16 9.89 4.57
C TRP A 337 -10.79 9.60 3.20
N GLY A 338 -10.16 10.10 2.13
CA GLY A 338 -10.61 10.00 0.75
C GLY A 338 -11.49 11.17 0.34
N VAL A 339 -12.38 10.92 -0.62
CA VAL A 339 -13.24 11.94 -1.25
C VAL A 339 -14.67 11.84 -0.71
N SER A 340 -15.24 12.99 -0.35
CA SER A 340 -16.65 13.16 -0.01
C SER A 340 -17.52 12.90 -1.24
N PRO A 341 -18.43 11.91 -1.21
CA PRO A 341 -19.33 11.66 -2.33
C PRO A 341 -20.35 12.80 -2.54
N SER A 342 -20.66 13.57 -1.49
CA SER A 342 -21.65 14.65 -1.58
C SER A 342 -21.07 16.00 -1.99
N THR A 343 -19.81 16.29 -1.65
CA THR A 343 -19.20 17.62 -1.87
C THR A 343 -17.97 17.61 -2.76
N GLY A 344 -17.39 16.43 -3.02
CA GLY A 344 -16.09 16.31 -3.71
C GLY A 344 -14.89 16.79 -2.88
N ALA A 345 -15.11 17.23 -1.64
CA ALA A 345 -14.02 17.60 -0.73
C ALA A 345 -13.15 16.39 -0.40
N GLU A 346 -11.84 16.58 -0.40
CA GLU A 346 -10.85 15.52 -0.19
C GLU A 346 -10.15 15.68 1.16
N LEU A 347 -9.96 14.55 1.85
CA LEU A 347 -9.08 14.42 3.00
C LEU A 347 -8.04 13.33 2.72
N PRO A 348 -6.79 13.69 2.41
CA PRO A 348 -5.74 12.71 2.12
C PRO A 348 -5.48 11.79 3.32
N VAL A 349 -5.40 10.48 3.05
CA VAL A 349 -5.11 9.46 4.08
C VAL A 349 -3.73 9.67 4.72
N ASP A 350 -2.75 10.17 3.98
CA ASP A 350 -1.41 10.47 4.49
C ASP A 350 -1.44 11.52 5.60
N GLU A 351 -2.34 12.50 5.52
CA GLU A 351 -2.47 13.54 6.54
C GLU A 351 -3.05 12.99 7.84
N VAL A 352 -4.05 12.13 7.73
CA VAL A 352 -4.65 11.42 8.87
C VAL A 352 -3.63 10.50 9.53
N ALA A 353 -2.90 9.74 8.72
CA ALA A 353 -1.84 8.84 9.20
C ALA A 353 -0.74 9.60 9.93
N ARG A 354 -0.25 10.70 9.34
CA ARG A 354 0.76 11.55 9.96
C ARG A 354 0.27 12.13 11.28
N SER A 355 -0.97 12.62 11.35
CA SER A 355 -1.56 13.11 12.59
C SER A 355 -1.65 12.03 13.67
N ALA A 356 -1.93 10.79 13.27
CA ALA A 356 -1.94 9.64 14.17
C ALA A 356 -0.53 9.11 14.52
N GLY A 357 0.54 9.58 13.88
CA GLY A 357 1.89 9.07 14.11
C GLY A 357 2.17 7.73 13.42
N THR A 358 1.49 7.46 12.31
CA THR A 358 1.70 6.29 11.44
C THR A 358 1.77 6.70 9.95
N ILE A 359 1.63 5.74 9.04
CA ILE A 359 1.69 5.87 7.58
C ILE A 359 0.39 5.36 6.94
N SER A 360 0.06 5.86 5.75
CA SER A 360 -1.15 5.50 5.01
C SER A 360 -1.31 4.00 4.76
N TYR A 361 -0.18 3.29 4.62
CA TYR A 361 -0.15 1.83 4.54
C TYR A 361 -0.92 1.16 5.69
N GLU A 362 -0.69 1.60 6.93
CA GLU A 362 -1.31 1.01 8.11
C GLU A 362 -2.82 1.29 8.10
N LEU A 363 -3.22 2.53 7.81
CA LEU A 363 -4.64 2.91 7.82
C LEU A 363 -5.44 2.15 6.76
N LEU A 364 -4.93 2.08 5.53
CA LEU A 364 -5.63 1.42 4.43
C LEU A 364 -5.73 -0.09 4.69
N CYS A 365 -4.65 -0.73 5.15
CA CYS A 365 -4.66 -2.16 5.46
C CYS A 365 -5.49 -2.51 6.71
N ALA A 366 -5.73 -1.55 7.61
CA ALA A 366 -6.41 -1.80 8.87
C ALA A 366 -7.95 -1.80 8.76
N VAL A 367 -8.53 -1.36 7.63
CA VAL A 367 -9.98 -1.37 7.42
C VAL A 367 -10.55 -2.77 7.70
N ALA A 368 -11.30 -2.88 8.79
CA ALA A 368 -11.67 -4.17 9.33
C ALA A 368 -12.75 -4.86 8.48
N PRO A 369 -12.85 -6.20 8.49
CA PRO A 369 -13.86 -6.95 7.74
C PRO A 369 -15.32 -6.58 8.06
N ARG A 370 -15.58 -5.96 9.23
CA ARG A 370 -16.92 -5.49 9.61
C ARG A 370 -17.34 -4.22 8.89
N VAL A 371 -16.43 -3.50 8.24
CA VAL A 371 -16.73 -2.33 7.41
C VAL A 371 -17.24 -2.81 6.06
N PRO A 372 -18.51 -2.56 5.71
CA PRO A 372 -19.03 -2.92 4.40
C PRO A 372 -18.41 -2.04 3.31
N PHE A 373 -18.23 -2.60 2.13
CA PHE A 373 -17.83 -1.88 0.94
C PHE A 373 -19.06 -1.49 0.12
N ALA A 374 -19.12 -0.24 -0.34
CA ALA A 374 -20.11 0.25 -1.29
C ALA A 374 -19.53 0.32 -2.70
N ASP A 375 -20.39 0.19 -3.70
CA ASP A 375 -20.04 0.52 -5.07
C ASP A 375 -19.84 2.05 -5.20
N PRO A 376 -18.90 2.51 -6.04
CA PRO A 376 -18.76 3.91 -6.36
C PRO A 376 -20.05 4.45 -7.02
N ALA A 377 -20.41 5.70 -6.71
CA ALA A 377 -21.65 6.33 -7.13
C ALA A 377 -21.65 6.80 -8.59
#